data_AF-A0A1Q7HRU0-F1
#
_entry.id   AF-A0A1Q7HRU0-F1
#
_cell.length_a   1.000
_cell.length_b   1.000
_cell.length_c   1.000
_cell.angle_alpha   90.00
_cell.angle_beta   90.00
_cell.angle_gamma   90.00
#
_symmetry.space_group_name_H-M   'P 1'
#
loop_
_entity.id
_entity.type
_entity.pdbx_description
1 polymer ?
#
loop_
_entity_poly.entity_id
_entity_poly.type
_entity_poly.pdbx_seq_one_letter_code
_entity_poly.pdbx_strand_id
1 'polypeptide(L)'
;MRRLIFVLLGIVAFALTVIVLAGYGWPASRFLHGDYIQYWLASRALLEGWDPYDPTTWRAMHDAIGSAGGEIATGFGFLYPLTTPVAALPFALLPVAVAAPLWFVSQTTSLLIALVALGRRIFVSHPGRDLFLLLVLAVLMDPAYVLAGDGNLTRFMPAIIGGAMALVLRGRAFSAGLVLGLGILKPQLLVVFVPALVLFLPMRERVRVVLGGALTVGTLAAISWALRPGWVTEWLGQIARGPCRGPLGRLGHRRRARRRPVVVVVRATAADPGRVICRPCALAVPVAIRWALGSGRAARRGRDVHRDDRGRLRIPASDPHPRPHRNEHGAGMVVVDRHARSRPGGGASGSSHRDLAGHRRSADPRITAAIDASRRRRSGLALGRYGCGSMIATGTRRSSRRSPQPCSL
;
A
#
# COMPACT_ATOMS: atom_id res chain seq x y z
N MET A 1 8.94 31.99 -5.65
CA MET A 1 7.93 32.30 -4.62
C MET A 1 6.61 31.55 -4.82
N ARG A 2 5.83 31.74 -5.91
CA ARG A 2 4.50 31.08 -6.10
C ARG A 2 4.49 29.54 -5.90
N ARG A 3 5.44 28.80 -6.48
CA ARG A 3 5.54 27.33 -6.31
C ARG A 3 5.73 26.92 -4.85
N LEU A 4 6.54 27.67 -4.09
CA LEU A 4 6.77 27.42 -2.68
C LEU A 4 5.48 27.60 -1.87
N ILE A 5 4.73 28.66 -2.15
CA ILE A 5 3.43 28.94 -1.50
C ILE A 5 2.46 27.79 -1.74
N PHE A 6 2.32 27.30 -2.98
CA PHE A 6 1.44 26.16 -3.27
C PHE A 6 1.88 24.87 -2.58
N VAL A 7 3.18 24.62 -2.47
CA VAL A 7 3.71 23.46 -1.73
C VAL A 7 3.39 23.59 -0.25
N LEU A 8 3.62 24.76 0.35
CA LEU A 8 3.29 25.03 1.75
C LEU A 8 1.80 24.83 2.02
N LEU A 9 0.93 25.43 1.19
CA LEU A 9 -0.52 25.28 1.30
C LEU A 9 -0.95 23.80 1.19
N GLY A 10 -0.33 23.04 0.29
CA GLY A 10 -0.58 21.60 0.17
C GLY A 10 -0.19 20.82 1.43
N ILE A 11 0.96 21.15 2.04
CA ILE A 11 1.41 20.52 3.29
C ILE A 11 0.46 20.87 4.45
N VAL A 12 0.07 22.15 4.57
CA VAL A 12 -0.88 22.60 5.61
C VAL A 12 -2.23 21.91 5.43
N ALA A 13 -2.76 21.86 4.21
CA ALA A 13 -4.02 21.17 3.93
C ALA A 13 -3.95 19.66 4.24
N PHE A 14 -2.83 19.01 3.89
CA PHE A 14 -2.58 17.61 4.23
C PHE A 14 -2.60 17.39 5.75
N ALA A 15 -1.84 18.19 6.50
CA ALA A 15 -1.77 18.09 7.96
C ALA A 15 -3.12 18.37 8.63
N LEU A 16 -3.82 19.43 8.19
CA LEU A 16 -5.14 19.78 8.70
C LEU A 16 -6.15 18.66 8.45
N THR A 17 -6.13 18.06 7.26
CA THR A 17 -7.00 16.92 6.92
C THR A 17 -6.74 15.74 7.86
N VAL A 18 -5.47 15.40 8.12
CA VAL A 18 -5.11 14.32 9.05
C VAL A 18 -5.62 14.64 10.46
N ILE A 19 -5.44 15.87 10.95
CA ILE A 19 -5.87 16.29 12.29
C ILE A 19 -7.40 16.23 12.43
N VAL A 20 -8.14 16.77 11.45
CA VAL A 20 -9.62 16.76 11.45
C VAL A 20 -10.15 15.33 11.44
N LEU A 21 -9.61 14.47 10.57
CA LEU A 21 -10.01 13.06 10.49
C LEU A 21 -9.69 12.30 11.78
N ALA A 22 -8.49 12.51 12.34
CA ALA A 22 -8.10 11.92 13.63
C ALA A 22 -9.04 12.35 14.76
N GLY A 23 -9.41 13.64 14.83
CA GLY A 23 -10.35 14.16 15.83
C GLY A 23 -11.75 13.57 15.69
N TYR A 24 -12.18 13.27 14.47
CA TYR A 24 -13.46 12.58 14.20
C TYR A 24 -13.38 11.06 14.44
N GLY A 25 -12.19 10.47 14.62
CA GLY A 25 -11.99 9.04 14.82
C GLY A 25 -12.13 8.19 13.54
N TRP A 26 -12.26 8.83 12.38
CA TRP A 26 -12.28 8.17 11.07
C TRP A 26 -10.96 8.42 10.33
N PRO A 27 -10.39 7.44 9.62
CA PRO A 27 -10.89 6.09 9.36
C PRO A 27 -10.49 5.08 10.42
N ALA A 28 -9.92 5.49 11.57
CA ALA A 28 -9.37 4.60 12.59
C ALA A 28 -10.36 3.52 13.05
N SER A 29 -11.62 3.88 13.33
CA SER A 29 -12.67 2.94 13.75
C SER A 29 -12.94 1.84 12.71
N ARG A 30 -12.88 2.19 11.42
CA ARG A 30 -13.08 1.23 10.33
C ARG A 30 -11.82 0.41 10.04
N PHE A 31 -10.67 1.07 10.01
CA PHE A 31 -9.38 0.45 9.75
C PHE A 31 -8.99 -0.54 10.83
N LEU A 32 -9.48 -0.37 12.07
CA LEU A 32 -9.31 -1.32 13.16
C LEU A 32 -9.73 -2.74 12.78
N HIS A 33 -10.69 -2.89 11.87
CA HIS A 33 -11.20 -4.17 11.39
C HIS A 33 -10.84 -4.47 9.94
N GLY A 34 -10.09 -3.58 9.28
CA GLY A 34 -9.69 -3.70 7.88
C GLY A 34 -8.29 -4.27 7.69
N ASP A 35 -7.77 -4.13 6.46
CA ASP A 35 -6.42 -4.58 6.10
C ASP A 35 -5.33 -3.70 6.72
N TYR A 36 -5.61 -2.40 6.91
CA TYR A 36 -4.63 -1.47 7.46
C TYR A 36 -4.05 -1.94 8.80
N ILE A 37 -4.89 -2.45 9.69
CA ILE A 37 -4.45 -2.83 11.03
C ILE A 37 -3.42 -3.96 10.99
N GLN A 38 -3.46 -4.82 9.97
CA GLN A 38 -2.45 -5.87 9.79
C GLN A 38 -1.08 -5.27 9.51
N TYR A 39 -1.00 -4.24 8.66
CA TYR A 39 0.27 -3.57 8.39
C TYR A 39 0.79 -2.85 9.63
N TRP A 40 -0.09 -2.14 10.35
CA TRP A 40 0.27 -1.43 11.58
C TRP A 40 0.74 -2.39 12.68
N LEU A 41 0.01 -3.49 12.92
CA LEU A 41 0.36 -4.49 13.93
C LEU A 41 1.66 -5.21 13.60
N ALA A 42 1.88 -5.62 12.35
CA ALA A 42 3.14 -6.26 11.96
C ALA A 42 4.34 -5.32 12.14
N SER A 43 4.19 -4.03 11.80
CA SER A 43 5.21 -3.02 12.06
C SER A 43 5.43 -2.77 13.56
N ARG A 44 4.36 -2.76 14.38
CA ARG A 44 4.46 -2.69 15.84
C ARG A 44 5.18 -3.88 16.43
N ALA A 45 4.90 -5.09 15.95
CA ALA A 45 5.56 -6.31 16.36
C ALA A 45 7.08 -6.18 16.17
N LEU A 46 7.52 -5.68 15.01
CA LEU A 46 8.94 -5.43 14.75
C LEU A 46 9.56 -4.41 15.71
N LEU A 47 8.88 -3.29 15.99
CA LEU A 47 9.37 -2.25 16.90
C LEU A 47 9.53 -2.76 18.35
N GLU A 48 8.68 -3.70 18.74
CA GLU A 48 8.67 -4.28 20.08
C GLU A 48 9.50 -5.59 20.17
N GLY A 49 10.08 -6.04 19.06
CA GLY A 49 10.92 -7.26 19.01
C GLY A 49 10.14 -8.57 18.99
N TRP A 50 8.86 -8.53 18.64
CA TRP A 50 8.01 -9.71 18.49
C TRP A 50 8.07 -10.30 17.07
N ASP A 51 7.53 -11.51 16.96
CA ASP A 51 7.37 -12.21 15.69
C ASP A 51 6.01 -11.94 15.03
N PRO A 52 5.95 -11.19 13.91
CA PRO A 52 4.69 -10.99 13.19
C PRO A 52 4.17 -12.27 12.51
N TYR A 53 5.02 -13.28 12.31
CA TYR A 53 4.66 -14.56 11.70
C TYR A 53 4.26 -15.63 12.73
N ASP A 54 4.52 -15.44 14.03
CA ASP A 54 4.01 -16.36 15.06
C ASP A 54 2.49 -16.16 15.22
N PRO A 55 1.67 -17.17 14.90
CA PRO A 55 0.21 -17.04 14.97
C PRO A 55 -0.30 -16.74 16.39
N THR A 56 0.46 -17.11 17.42
CA THR A 56 0.09 -16.88 18.83
C THR A 56 0.21 -15.40 19.17
N THR A 57 1.39 -14.84 18.92
CA THR A 57 1.69 -13.41 19.06
C THR A 57 0.74 -12.60 18.20
N TRP A 58 0.58 -12.98 16.94
CA TRP A 58 -0.32 -12.30 15.99
C TRP A 58 -1.74 -12.18 16.54
N ARG A 59 -2.31 -13.30 17.03
CA ARG A 59 -3.65 -13.32 17.61
C ARG A 59 -3.74 -12.45 18.87
N ALA A 60 -2.78 -12.58 19.78
CA ALA A 60 -2.76 -11.82 21.02
C ALA A 60 -2.69 -10.30 20.77
N MET A 61 -1.93 -9.86 19.77
CA MET A 61 -1.83 -8.45 19.40
C MET A 61 -3.16 -7.90 18.85
N HIS A 62 -3.86 -8.66 18.00
CA HIS A 62 -5.19 -8.26 17.53
C HIS A 62 -6.22 -8.21 18.67
N ASP A 63 -6.24 -9.22 19.54
CA ASP A 63 -7.14 -9.27 20.69
C ASP A 63 -6.90 -8.08 21.64
N ALA A 64 -5.64 -7.71 21.87
CA ALA A 64 -5.26 -6.59 22.76
C ALA A 64 -5.80 -5.23 22.30
N ILE A 65 -5.97 -5.02 20.99
CA ILE A 65 -6.51 -3.78 20.44
C ILE A 65 -8.00 -3.89 20.07
N GLY A 66 -8.65 -5.01 20.37
CA GLY A 66 -10.06 -5.26 20.02
C GLY A 66 -10.30 -5.38 18.51
N SER A 67 -9.27 -5.72 17.74
CA SER A 67 -9.38 -5.85 16.29
C SER A 67 -9.98 -7.20 15.91
N ALA A 68 -11.20 -7.18 15.39
CA ALA A 68 -11.78 -8.28 14.62
C ALA A 68 -11.23 -8.37 13.16
N GLY A 69 -10.08 -7.73 12.89
CA GLY A 69 -9.48 -7.59 11.56
C GLY A 69 -9.61 -8.83 10.70
N GLY A 70 -10.14 -8.64 9.48
CA GLY A 70 -10.62 -9.65 8.53
C GLY A 70 -10.15 -11.07 8.83
N GLU A 71 -11.02 -11.83 9.52
CA GLU A 71 -10.87 -13.27 9.79
C GLU A 71 -9.42 -13.69 10.00
N ILE A 72 -8.83 -13.36 11.16
CA ILE A 72 -7.54 -13.92 11.60
C ILE A 72 -7.65 -15.43 11.49
N ALA A 73 -7.17 -15.99 10.38
CA ALA A 73 -7.28 -17.39 10.11
C ALA A 73 -6.53 -18.11 11.22
N THR A 74 -7.20 -19.00 11.92
CA THR A 74 -6.61 -19.70 13.06
C THR A 74 -5.34 -20.41 12.61
N GLY A 75 -4.23 -20.11 13.28
CA GLY A 75 -2.93 -20.73 12.96
C GLY A 75 -2.09 -19.96 11.92
N PHE A 76 -2.53 -18.78 11.47
CA PHE A 76 -1.74 -17.91 10.59
C PHE A 76 -1.20 -16.68 11.33
N GLY A 77 0.02 -16.30 10.98
CA GLY A 77 0.57 -14.99 11.30
C GLY A 77 0.33 -14.00 10.16
N PHE A 78 1.17 -12.97 10.10
CA PHE A 78 1.17 -11.99 9.03
C PHE A 78 1.46 -12.62 7.65
N LEU A 79 0.71 -12.23 6.61
CA LEU A 79 0.73 -12.91 5.31
C LEU A 79 1.59 -12.23 4.23
N TYR A 80 2.09 -11.02 4.48
CA TYR A 80 2.89 -10.27 3.52
C TYR A 80 4.38 -10.43 3.81
N PRO A 81 5.26 -10.22 2.81
CA PRO A 81 6.70 -10.20 3.05
C PRO A 81 7.07 -9.07 4.02
N LEU A 82 8.16 -9.25 4.77
CA LEU A 82 8.54 -8.33 5.86
C LEU A 82 8.92 -6.93 5.36
N THR A 83 9.24 -6.80 4.08
CA THR A 83 9.40 -5.50 3.40
C THR A 83 8.17 -4.60 3.57
N THR A 84 6.97 -5.19 3.70
CA THR A 84 5.70 -4.48 3.88
C THR A 84 5.62 -3.76 5.22
N PRO A 85 5.74 -4.44 6.38
CA PRO A 85 5.73 -3.77 7.68
C PRO A 85 6.97 -2.89 7.86
N VAL A 86 8.11 -3.18 7.23
CA VAL A 86 9.26 -2.26 7.23
C VAL A 86 8.90 -0.92 6.60
N ALA A 87 8.24 -0.90 5.44
CA ALA A 87 7.79 0.34 4.82
C ALA A 87 6.68 1.05 5.63
N ALA A 88 5.92 0.31 6.42
CA ALA A 88 4.87 0.86 7.29
C ALA A 88 5.37 1.28 8.69
N LEU A 89 6.65 1.08 9.02
CA LEU A 89 7.24 1.48 10.31
C LEU A 89 6.96 2.93 10.73
N PRO A 90 7.06 3.94 9.84
CA PRO A 90 6.78 5.33 10.23
C PRO A 90 5.36 5.53 10.79
N PHE A 91 4.38 4.75 10.32
CA PHE A 91 3.00 4.81 10.80
C PHE A 91 2.83 4.08 12.13
N ALA A 92 3.56 2.99 12.35
CA ALA A 92 3.52 2.23 13.60
C ALA A 92 4.16 2.95 14.79
N LEU A 93 4.96 3.98 14.56
CA LEU A 93 5.45 4.87 15.62
C LEU A 93 4.33 5.72 16.23
N LEU A 94 3.19 5.85 15.54
CA LEU A 94 2.05 6.66 15.96
C LEU A 94 0.90 5.77 16.50
N PRO A 95 0.06 6.31 17.41
CA PRO A 95 -1.18 5.65 17.80
C PRO A 95 -2.10 5.44 16.58
N VAL A 96 -2.88 4.35 16.57
CA VAL A 96 -3.80 4.00 15.46
C VAL A 96 -4.72 5.17 15.08
N ALA A 97 -5.20 5.94 16.05
CA ALA A 97 -6.05 7.11 15.85
C ALA A 97 -5.45 8.18 14.92
N VAL A 98 -4.12 8.33 14.92
CA VAL A 98 -3.39 9.27 14.04
C VAL A 98 -2.81 8.56 12.82
N ALA A 99 -2.33 7.32 13.02
CA ALA A 99 -1.68 6.55 11.98
C ALA A 99 -2.65 6.18 10.83
N ALA A 100 -3.89 5.83 11.16
CA ALA A 100 -4.93 5.47 10.18
C ALA A 100 -5.31 6.64 9.24
N PRO A 101 -5.68 7.85 9.72
CA PRO A 101 -5.94 8.98 8.84
C PRO A 101 -4.68 9.40 8.07
N LEU A 102 -3.50 9.37 8.70
CA LEU A 102 -2.25 9.67 8.00
C LEU A 102 -2.02 8.72 6.83
N TRP A 103 -2.24 7.41 7.02
CA TRP A 103 -2.17 6.40 5.96
C TRP A 103 -3.17 6.68 4.83
N PHE A 104 -4.44 6.92 5.18
CA PHE A 104 -5.49 7.20 4.21
C PHE A 104 -5.20 8.46 3.37
N VAL A 105 -4.82 9.56 4.01
CA VAL A 105 -4.51 10.82 3.33
C VAL A 105 -3.26 10.65 2.46
N SER A 106 -2.26 9.88 2.92
CA SER A 106 -1.06 9.55 2.12
C SER A 106 -1.40 8.75 0.86
N GLN A 107 -2.26 7.74 0.97
CA GLN A 107 -2.74 6.96 -0.18
C GLN A 107 -3.47 7.85 -1.19
N THR A 108 -4.41 8.65 -0.70
CA THR A 108 -5.23 9.53 -1.54
C THR A 108 -4.37 10.60 -2.23
N THR A 109 -3.48 11.24 -1.48
CA THR A 109 -2.61 12.29 -2.01
C THR A 109 -1.62 11.74 -3.04
N SER A 110 -0.99 10.59 -2.76
CA SER A 110 -0.06 9.97 -3.70
C SER A 110 -0.76 9.56 -5.01
N LEU A 111 -1.98 9.01 -4.92
CA LEU A 111 -2.81 8.71 -6.08
C LEU A 111 -3.11 9.96 -6.91
N LEU A 112 -3.59 11.03 -6.28
CA LEU A 112 -3.92 12.29 -6.97
C LEU A 112 -2.69 12.90 -7.63
N ILE A 113 -1.55 12.93 -6.94
CA ILE A 113 -0.28 13.42 -7.49
C ILE A 113 0.11 12.59 -8.72
N ALA A 114 0.03 11.26 -8.64
CA ALA A 114 0.37 10.38 -9.76
C ALA A 114 -0.56 10.59 -10.96
N LEU A 115 -1.88 10.66 -10.75
CA LEU A 115 -2.86 10.90 -11.80
C LEU A 115 -2.67 12.27 -12.46
N VAL A 116 -2.44 13.32 -11.68
CA VAL A 116 -2.15 14.67 -12.22
C VAL A 116 -0.83 14.68 -12.99
N ALA A 117 0.21 14.04 -12.46
CA ALA A 117 1.51 13.98 -13.11
C ALA A 117 1.47 13.21 -14.43
N LEU A 118 0.68 12.13 -14.49
CA LEU A 118 0.47 11.29 -15.67
C LEU A 118 -0.46 11.95 -16.68
N GLY A 119 -1.61 12.48 -16.24
CA GLY A 119 -2.59 13.13 -17.10
C GLY A 119 -2.01 14.33 -17.86
N ARG A 120 -1.16 15.14 -17.21
CA ARG A 120 -0.41 16.24 -17.85
C ARG A 120 0.56 15.78 -18.96
N ARG A 121 0.85 14.48 -19.07
CA ARG A 121 1.73 13.91 -20.10
C ARG A 121 0.95 13.21 -21.20
N ILE A 122 -0.22 12.64 -20.87
CA ILE A 122 -1.03 11.88 -21.82
C ILE A 122 -2.03 12.79 -22.55
N PHE A 123 -2.63 13.77 -21.86
CA PHE A 123 -3.64 14.63 -22.45
C PHE A 123 -3.01 15.85 -23.12
N VAL A 124 -2.98 15.83 -24.46
CA VAL A 124 -2.42 16.92 -25.28
C VAL A 124 -3.50 17.90 -25.72
N SER A 125 -4.67 17.41 -26.12
CA SER A 125 -5.71 18.24 -26.76
C SER A 125 -6.47 19.13 -25.78
N HIS A 126 -7.01 18.56 -24.69
CA HIS A 126 -7.81 19.31 -23.71
C HIS A 126 -7.35 18.99 -22.28
N PRO A 127 -6.11 19.36 -21.90
CA PRO A 127 -5.46 18.87 -20.69
C PRO A 127 -6.23 19.16 -19.40
N GLY A 128 -6.96 20.28 -19.32
CA GLY A 128 -7.77 20.62 -18.15
C GLY A 128 -9.03 19.76 -18.01
N ARG A 129 -9.83 19.66 -19.09
CA ARG A 129 -11.07 18.88 -19.13
C ARG A 129 -10.79 17.39 -18.94
N ASP A 130 -9.83 16.85 -19.68
CA ASP A 130 -9.55 15.42 -19.67
C ASP A 130 -8.93 14.98 -18.33
N LEU A 131 -8.10 15.84 -17.72
CA LEU A 131 -7.60 15.61 -16.35
C LEU A 131 -8.74 15.66 -15.32
N PHE A 132 -9.65 16.63 -15.42
CA PHE A 132 -10.80 16.71 -14.53
C PHE A 132 -11.66 15.44 -14.65
N LEU A 133 -11.98 15.01 -15.86
CA LEU A 133 -12.73 13.78 -16.12
C LEU A 133 -12.00 12.55 -15.57
N LEU A 134 -10.67 12.46 -15.72
CA LEU A 134 -9.87 11.38 -15.15
C LEU A 134 -9.97 11.35 -13.62
N LEU A 135 -9.90 12.51 -12.96
CA LEU A 135 -9.99 12.61 -11.50
C LEU A 135 -11.39 12.25 -11.00
N VAL A 136 -12.45 12.71 -11.69
CA VAL A 136 -13.83 12.33 -11.39
C VAL A 136 -14.02 10.82 -11.55
N LEU A 137 -13.56 10.25 -12.67
CA LEU A 137 -13.64 8.80 -12.90
C LEU A 137 -12.87 8.01 -11.84
N ALA A 138 -11.68 8.47 -11.43
CA ALA A 138 -10.89 7.82 -10.39
C ALA A 138 -11.60 7.80 -9.02
N VAL A 139 -12.39 8.83 -8.72
CA VAL A 139 -13.22 8.89 -7.50
C VAL A 139 -14.46 8.00 -7.62
N LEU A 140 -15.10 7.96 -8.79
CA LEU A 140 -16.34 7.20 -9.03
C LEU A 140 -16.12 5.69 -9.23
N MET A 141 -14.91 5.26 -9.58
CA MET A 141 -14.60 3.84 -9.75
C MET A 141 -14.72 3.11 -8.41
N ASP A 142 -15.66 2.16 -8.32
CA ASP A 142 -16.01 1.37 -7.12
C ASP A 142 -14.83 0.80 -6.32
N PRO A 143 -13.74 0.27 -6.95
CA PRO A 143 -12.57 -0.19 -6.20
C PRO A 143 -11.93 0.92 -5.36
N ALA A 144 -12.01 2.19 -5.78
CA ALA A 144 -11.43 3.30 -5.06
C ALA A 144 -12.13 3.53 -3.72
N TYR A 145 -13.45 3.33 -3.63
CA TYR A 145 -14.21 3.49 -2.40
C TYR A 145 -14.06 2.30 -1.46
N VAL A 146 -14.18 1.07 -1.99
CA VAL A 146 -14.07 -0.14 -1.17
C VAL A 146 -12.67 -0.28 -0.58
N LEU A 147 -11.62 -0.09 -1.40
CA LEU A 147 -10.23 -0.17 -0.93
C LEU A 147 -9.88 0.98 0.04
N ALA A 148 -10.54 2.13 -0.10
CA ALA A 148 -10.38 3.25 0.81
C ALA A 148 -10.95 2.96 2.20
N GLY A 149 -12.03 2.19 2.28
CA GLY A 149 -12.69 1.87 3.53
C GLY A 149 -11.87 0.96 4.45
N ASP A 150 -11.11 0.03 3.89
CA ASP A 150 -10.40 -0.99 4.69
C ASP A 150 -8.90 -0.67 4.87
N GLY A 151 -8.43 0.41 4.22
CA GLY A 151 -7.05 0.86 4.28
C GLY A 151 -6.07 -0.07 3.57
N ASN A 152 -6.56 -0.80 2.58
CA ASN A 152 -5.80 -1.79 1.81
C ASN A 152 -4.61 -1.13 1.10
N LEU A 153 -3.44 -1.77 1.18
CA LEU A 153 -2.21 -1.30 0.55
C LEU A 153 -2.33 -1.15 -0.98
N THR A 154 -3.26 -1.89 -1.62
CA THR A 154 -3.54 -1.82 -3.07
C THR A 154 -3.81 -0.40 -3.54
N ARG A 155 -4.31 0.49 -2.68
CA ARG A 155 -4.58 1.89 -3.05
C ARG A 155 -3.32 2.69 -3.38
N PHE A 156 -2.15 2.30 -2.89
CA PHE A 156 -0.87 2.89 -3.32
C PHE A 156 -0.44 2.42 -4.71
N MET A 157 -1.00 1.33 -5.25
CA MET A 157 -0.48 0.69 -6.47
C MET A 157 -0.69 1.54 -7.72
N PRO A 158 -1.86 2.16 -7.97
CA PRO A 158 -2.00 3.09 -9.08
C PRO A 158 -1.11 4.33 -8.91
N ALA A 159 -0.83 4.76 -7.67
CA ALA A 159 0.11 5.85 -7.40
C ALA A 159 1.56 5.45 -7.77
N ILE A 160 1.97 4.24 -7.42
CA ILE A 160 3.28 3.66 -7.75
C ILE A 160 3.43 3.51 -9.27
N ILE A 161 2.47 2.83 -9.92
CA ILE A 161 2.53 2.55 -11.36
C ILE A 161 2.39 3.84 -12.17
N GLY A 162 1.39 4.67 -11.87
CA GLY A 162 1.15 5.94 -12.55
C GLY A 162 2.28 6.95 -12.32
N GLY A 163 2.83 7.00 -11.11
CA GLY A 163 3.99 7.82 -10.77
C GLY A 163 5.25 7.38 -11.50
N ALA A 164 5.54 6.07 -11.53
CA ALA A 164 6.66 5.51 -12.30
C ALA A 164 6.51 5.81 -13.79
N MET A 165 5.32 5.62 -14.37
CA MET A 165 5.03 5.95 -15.77
C MET A 165 5.25 7.44 -16.04
N ALA A 166 4.72 8.33 -15.19
CA ALA A 166 4.92 9.77 -15.33
C ALA A 166 6.40 10.18 -15.23
N LEU A 167 7.22 9.46 -14.46
CA LEU A 167 8.67 9.68 -14.36
C LEU A 167 9.42 9.17 -15.60
N VAL A 168 9.05 8.01 -16.14
CA VAL A 168 9.58 7.50 -17.43
C VAL A 168 9.29 8.51 -18.54
N LEU A 169 8.04 8.99 -18.66
CA LEU A 169 7.65 9.99 -19.66
C LEU A 169 8.36 11.35 -19.49
N ARG A 170 9.03 11.58 -18.36
CA ARG A 170 9.89 12.75 -18.09
C ARG A 170 11.37 12.48 -18.34
N GLY A 171 11.75 11.31 -18.86
CA GLY A 171 13.14 10.88 -19.02
C GLY A 171 13.85 10.54 -17.70
N ARG A 172 13.11 10.37 -16.58
CA ARG A 172 13.65 10.08 -15.25
C ARG A 172 13.55 8.59 -14.91
N ALA A 173 14.11 7.75 -15.79
CA ALA A 173 14.02 6.29 -15.69
C ALA A 173 14.50 5.70 -14.35
N PHE A 174 15.62 6.19 -13.78
CA PHE A 174 16.10 5.70 -12.49
C PHE A 174 15.12 5.98 -11.35
N SER A 175 14.59 7.20 -11.26
CA SER A 175 13.58 7.57 -10.26
C SER A 175 12.28 6.79 -10.46
N ALA A 176 11.90 6.49 -11.70
CA ALA A 176 10.77 5.62 -11.98
C ALA A 176 10.99 4.22 -11.41
N GLY A 177 12.21 3.69 -11.55
CA GLY A 177 12.65 2.47 -10.89
C GLY A 177 12.49 2.51 -9.38
N LEU A 178 12.95 3.59 -8.73
CA LEU A 178 12.82 3.74 -7.26
C LEU A 178 11.35 3.65 -6.83
N VAL A 179 10.46 4.38 -7.49
CA VAL A 179 9.02 4.35 -7.19
C VAL A 179 8.44 2.96 -7.47
N LEU A 180 8.78 2.35 -8.61
CA LEU A 180 8.27 1.03 -9.01
C LEU A 180 8.73 -0.09 -8.06
N GLY A 181 9.94 0.02 -7.49
CA GLY A 181 10.46 -0.90 -6.49
C GLY A 181 9.60 -0.98 -5.22
N LEU A 182 8.86 0.09 -4.88
CA LEU A 182 7.87 0.07 -3.78
C LEU A 182 6.69 -0.87 -4.03
N GLY A 183 6.53 -1.42 -5.23
CA GLY A 183 5.52 -2.45 -5.44
C GLY A 183 5.85 -3.79 -4.80
N ILE A 184 7.07 -4.00 -4.27
CA ILE A 184 7.43 -5.23 -3.54
C ILE A 184 6.57 -5.44 -2.30
N LEU A 185 5.95 -4.37 -1.80
CA LEU A 185 4.98 -4.41 -0.72
C LEU A 185 3.73 -5.25 -1.09
N LYS A 186 3.47 -5.45 -2.39
CA LYS A 186 2.40 -6.31 -2.92
C LYS A 186 2.88 -7.03 -4.19
N PRO A 187 3.72 -8.07 -4.06
CA PRO A 187 4.48 -8.64 -5.16
C PRO A 187 3.62 -9.14 -6.32
N GLN A 188 2.42 -9.66 -6.04
CA GLN A 188 1.50 -10.20 -7.04
C GLN A 188 1.13 -9.20 -8.14
N LEU A 189 1.10 -7.89 -7.84
CA LEU A 189 0.80 -6.87 -8.84
C LEU A 189 2.01 -6.54 -9.70
N LEU A 190 3.23 -6.63 -9.15
CA LEU A 190 4.43 -6.36 -9.92
C LEU A 190 4.74 -7.42 -10.97
N VAL A 191 4.34 -8.67 -10.74
CA VAL A 191 4.61 -9.78 -11.66
C VAL A 191 4.10 -9.49 -13.07
N VAL A 192 2.98 -8.77 -13.21
CA VAL A 192 2.41 -8.43 -14.53
C VAL A 192 2.86 -7.06 -15.01
N PHE A 193 2.75 -6.03 -14.17
CA PHE A 193 2.96 -4.65 -14.61
C PHE A 193 4.43 -4.29 -14.83
N VAL A 194 5.36 -4.83 -14.03
CA VAL A 194 6.78 -4.50 -14.16
C VAL A 194 7.37 -5.04 -15.45
N PRO A 195 7.22 -6.34 -15.79
CA PRO A 195 7.75 -6.86 -17.05
C PRO A 195 7.15 -6.14 -18.26
N ALA A 196 5.83 -5.88 -18.25
CA ALA A 196 5.17 -5.14 -19.31
C ALA A 196 5.81 -3.75 -19.50
N LEU A 197 5.90 -2.95 -18.43
CA LEU A 197 6.50 -1.62 -18.52
C LEU A 197 7.95 -1.68 -19.03
N VAL A 198 8.77 -2.55 -18.43
CA VAL A 198 10.21 -2.65 -18.70
C VAL A 198 10.51 -3.15 -20.12
N LEU A 199 9.66 -4.04 -20.66
CA LEU A 199 9.82 -4.59 -22.00
C LEU A 199 9.63 -3.53 -23.10
N PHE A 200 8.71 -2.58 -22.90
CA PHE A 200 8.46 -1.49 -23.86
C PHE A 200 9.46 -0.33 -23.78
N LEU A 201 10.39 -0.32 -22.82
CA LEU A 201 11.40 0.73 -22.70
C LEU A 201 12.64 0.47 -23.57
N PRO A 202 13.26 1.52 -24.13
CA PRO A 202 14.59 1.43 -24.72
C PRO A 202 15.59 0.82 -23.73
N MET A 203 16.57 0.04 -24.23
CA MET A 203 17.51 -0.72 -23.39
C MET A 203 18.20 0.14 -22.32
N ARG A 204 18.62 1.37 -22.67
CA ARG A 204 19.25 2.31 -21.72
C ARG A 204 18.32 2.73 -20.59
N GLU A 205 17.03 2.94 -20.87
CA GLU A 205 16.03 3.30 -19.86
C GLU A 205 15.64 2.09 -19.01
N ARG A 206 15.49 0.93 -19.65
CA ARG A 206 15.25 -0.37 -19.00
C ARG A 206 16.26 -0.63 -17.88
N VAL A 207 17.56 -0.52 -18.17
CA VAL A 207 18.62 -0.75 -17.17
C VAL A 207 18.48 0.23 -16.00
N ARG A 208 18.21 1.51 -16.27
CA ARG A 208 18.05 2.52 -15.21
C ARG A 208 16.81 2.26 -14.34
N VAL A 209 15.68 1.87 -14.93
CA VAL A 209 14.48 1.47 -14.17
C VAL A 209 14.79 0.25 -13.30
N VAL A 210 15.43 -0.78 -13.86
CA VAL A 210 15.79 -2.00 -13.12
C VAL A 210 16.74 -1.69 -11.97
N LEU A 211 17.78 -0.87 -12.18
CA LEU A 211 18.72 -0.47 -11.12
C LEU A 211 18.03 0.31 -10.00
N GLY A 212 17.14 1.26 -10.33
CA GLY A 212 16.37 2.00 -9.31
C GLY A 212 15.43 1.08 -8.52
N GLY A 213 14.76 0.16 -9.22
CA GLY A 213 13.89 -0.84 -8.59
C GLY A 213 14.67 -1.76 -7.66
N ALA A 214 15.78 -2.31 -8.14
CA ALA A 214 16.68 -3.18 -7.39
C ALA A 214 17.23 -2.49 -6.14
N LEU A 215 17.59 -1.19 -6.23
CA LEU A 215 18.03 -0.43 -5.07
C LEU A 215 16.93 -0.34 -4.01
N THR A 216 15.71 0.02 -4.39
CA THR A 216 14.60 0.16 -3.42
C THR A 216 14.22 -1.17 -2.78
N VAL A 217 14.11 -2.23 -3.59
CA VAL A 217 13.83 -3.58 -3.10
C VAL A 217 14.96 -4.08 -2.21
N GLY A 218 16.21 -3.90 -2.64
CA GLY A 218 17.41 -4.28 -1.90
C GLY A 218 17.50 -3.57 -0.55
N THR A 219 17.23 -2.27 -0.49
CA THR A 219 17.20 -1.51 0.76
C THR A 219 16.12 -2.03 1.71
N LEU A 220 14.88 -2.21 1.24
CA LEU A 220 13.80 -2.75 2.08
C LEU A 220 14.10 -4.17 2.56
N ALA A 221 14.64 -5.02 1.69
CA ALA A 221 15.03 -6.39 2.03
C ALA A 221 16.19 -6.42 3.03
N ALA A 222 17.19 -5.55 2.88
CA ALA A 222 18.32 -5.44 3.81
C ALA A 222 17.86 -4.99 5.20
N ILE A 223 16.99 -3.99 5.28
CA ILE A 223 16.39 -3.57 6.57
C ILE A 223 15.55 -4.70 7.17
N SER A 224 14.75 -5.39 6.36
CA SER A 224 13.97 -6.55 6.81
C SER A 224 14.87 -7.67 7.36
N TRP A 225 15.99 -7.93 6.69
CA TRP A 225 16.97 -8.93 7.14
C TRP A 225 17.66 -8.53 8.44
N ALA A 226 18.05 -7.25 8.56
CA ALA A 226 18.68 -6.73 9.78
C ALA A 226 17.73 -6.81 10.99
N LEU A 227 16.44 -6.55 10.79
CA LEU A 227 15.44 -6.66 11.87
C LEU A 227 15.09 -8.11 12.20
N ARG A 228 15.10 -9.01 11.20
CA ARG A 228 14.69 -10.41 11.39
C ARG A 228 15.37 -11.36 10.39
N PRO A 229 16.58 -11.86 10.70
CA PRO A 229 17.27 -12.85 9.87
C PRO A 229 16.49 -14.17 9.90
N GLY A 230 15.77 -14.49 8.82
CA GLY A 230 14.86 -15.65 8.78
C GLY A 230 13.43 -15.31 8.32
N TRP A 231 13.11 -14.03 8.16
CA TRP A 231 11.77 -13.61 7.73
C TRP A 231 11.31 -14.25 6.42
N VAL A 232 12.24 -14.55 5.49
CA VAL A 232 11.92 -15.16 4.20
C VAL A 232 11.37 -16.57 4.38
N THR A 233 12.02 -17.42 5.20
CA THR A 233 11.58 -18.80 5.42
C THR A 233 10.28 -18.83 6.23
N GLU A 234 10.12 -17.95 7.20
CA GLU A 234 8.88 -17.79 7.98
C GLU A 234 7.70 -17.36 7.09
N TRP A 235 7.91 -16.35 6.25
CA TRP A 235 6.91 -15.85 5.31
C TRP A 235 6.52 -16.92 4.28
N LEU A 236 7.49 -17.60 3.68
CA LEU A 236 7.23 -18.72 2.78
C LEU A 236 6.50 -19.86 3.51
N GLY A 237 6.79 -20.07 4.79
CA GLY A 237 6.05 -20.98 5.66
C GLY A 237 4.58 -20.60 5.81
N GLN A 238 4.25 -19.31 5.95
CA GLN A 238 2.86 -18.83 5.97
C GLN A 238 2.15 -19.08 4.63
N ILE A 239 2.81 -18.79 3.51
CA ILE A 239 2.26 -19.03 2.17
C ILE A 239 2.03 -20.53 1.93
N ALA A 240 2.99 -21.38 2.30
CA ALA A 240 2.91 -22.82 2.11
C ALA A 240 1.82 -23.47 2.98
N ARG A 241 1.52 -22.89 4.15
CA ARG A 241 0.39 -23.29 5.01
C ARG A 241 -0.97 -22.84 4.46
N GLY A 242 -1.02 -22.13 3.33
CA GLY A 242 -2.14 -21.34 2.83
C GLY A 242 -3.54 -21.99 2.88
N PRO A 243 -4.61 -21.20 2.60
CA PRO A 243 -5.99 -21.46 3.00
C PRO A 243 -6.62 -22.82 2.60
N CYS A 244 -5.95 -23.61 1.77
CA CYS A 244 -6.46 -24.82 1.14
C CYS A 244 -6.45 -26.10 2.01
N ARG A 245 -6.09 -26.05 3.31
CA ARG A 245 -6.04 -27.27 4.16
C ARG A 245 -6.87 -27.23 5.45
N GLY A 246 -7.79 -26.28 5.59
CA GLY A 246 -8.80 -26.34 6.64
C GLY A 246 -9.90 -27.37 6.34
N PRO A 247 -10.20 -28.35 7.24
CA PRO A 247 -11.30 -29.31 7.07
C PRO A 247 -12.69 -28.66 6.89
N LEU A 248 -12.82 -27.38 7.26
CA LEU A 248 -14.04 -26.59 7.13
C LEU A 248 -14.46 -26.32 5.68
N GLY A 249 -13.52 -26.33 4.73
CA GLY A 249 -13.85 -26.26 3.29
C GLY A 249 -14.62 -27.49 2.78
N ARG A 250 -14.49 -28.65 3.45
CA ARG A 250 -15.23 -29.87 3.09
C ARG A 250 -16.59 -30.00 3.78
N LEU A 251 -16.79 -29.38 4.93
CA LEU A 251 -18.03 -29.56 5.72
C LEU A 251 -19.06 -28.45 5.52
N GLY A 252 -18.64 -27.25 5.09
CA GLY A 252 -19.54 -26.13 4.82
C GLY A 252 -20.44 -26.29 3.57
N HIS A 253 -19.97 -27.03 2.56
CA HIS A 253 -20.75 -27.24 1.33
C HIS A 253 -21.81 -28.35 1.45
N ARG A 254 -21.63 -29.33 2.35
CA ARG A 254 -22.59 -30.45 2.50
C ARG A 254 -23.83 -30.12 3.36
N ARG A 255 -23.79 -29.10 4.21
CA ARG A 255 -24.96 -28.72 5.04
C ARG A 255 -25.89 -27.67 4.43
N ARG A 256 -25.53 -27.02 3.31
CA ARG A 256 -26.45 -26.12 2.58
C ARG A 256 -27.37 -26.83 1.58
N ALA A 257 -27.12 -28.10 1.24
CA ALA A 257 -27.97 -28.86 0.32
C ALA A 257 -29.26 -29.46 0.95
N ARG A 258 -29.53 -29.24 2.25
CA ARG A 258 -30.74 -29.74 2.94
C ARG A 258 -31.58 -28.66 3.63
N ARG A 259 -31.40 -27.39 3.28
CA ARG A 259 -32.45 -26.40 3.57
C ARG A 259 -33.43 -26.42 2.40
N ARG A 260 -34.63 -26.96 2.64
CA ARG A 260 -35.78 -26.80 1.74
C ARG A 260 -35.88 -25.31 1.37
N PRO A 261 -36.26 -24.97 0.12
CA PRO A 261 -36.50 -23.59 -0.26
C PRO A 261 -37.55 -23.01 0.70
N VAL A 262 -37.12 -22.17 1.63
CA VAL A 262 -38.05 -21.27 2.31
C VAL A 262 -38.35 -20.21 1.27
N VAL A 263 -39.51 -20.33 0.64
CA VAL A 263 -40.10 -19.26 -0.16
C VAL A 263 -40.39 -18.12 0.82
N VAL A 264 -39.42 -17.22 0.97
CA VAL A 264 -39.68 -15.94 1.63
C VAL A 264 -40.47 -15.12 0.61
N VAL A 265 -41.78 -15.10 0.79
CA VAL A 265 -42.64 -14.10 0.14
C VAL A 265 -42.24 -12.75 0.71
N VAL A 266 -41.33 -12.05 0.02
CA VAL A 266 -40.98 -10.67 0.33
C VAL A 266 -42.18 -9.83 -0.09
N ARG A 267 -43.05 -9.52 0.86
CA ARG A 267 -44.05 -8.46 0.70
C ARG A 267 -43.26 -7.16 0.63
N ALA A 268 -43.18 -6.56 -0.56
CA ALA A 268 -42.51 -5.29 -0.77
C ALA A 268 -43.26 -4.19 -0.01
N THR A 269 -42.81 -3.86 1.20
CA THR A 269 -43.10 -2.56 1.81
C THR A 269 -42.03 -1.59 1.35
N ALA A 270 -42.46 -0.55 0.64
CA ALA A 270 -41.62 0.53 0.17
C ALA A 270 -40.98 1.27 1.36
N ALA A 271 -39.68 1.05 1.59
CA ALA A 271 -38.73 1.98 2.24
C ALA A 271 -37.39 1.28 2.54
N ASP A 272 -36.53 1.08 1.53
CA ASP A 272 -35.08 0.92 1.79
C ASP A 272 -34.25 1.28 0.54
N PRO A 273 -33.74 2.52 0.42
CA PRO A 273 -32.90 2.94 -0.70
C PRO A 273 -31.43 2.60 -0.40
N GLY A 274 -31.05 1.32 -0.46
CA GLY A 274 -29.71 0.92 0.04
C GLY A 274 -28.94 -0.18 -0.70
N ARG A 275 -29.50 -0.84 -1.72
CA ARG A 275 -28.77 -1.93 -2.42
C ARG A 275 -28.91 -1.86 -3.92
N VAL A 276 -27.95 -1.18 -4.55
CA VAL A 276 -27.73 -1.23 -6.00
C VAL A 276 -26.61 -2.23 -6.28
N ILE A 277 -26.96 -3.40 -6.81
CA ILE A 277 -26.02 -4.33 -7.43
C ILE A 277 -25.99 -3.97 -8.93
N CYS A 278 -24.85 -3.50 -9.43
CA CYS A 278 -24.64 -3.31 -10.86
C CYS A 278 -23.38 -4.04 -11.34
N ARG A 279 -23.58 -5.06 -12.19
CA ARG A 279 -22.66 -5.42 -13.29
C ARG A 279 -22.92 -4.42 -14.42
N PRO A 280 -21.92 -3.85 -15.14
CA PRO A 280 -21.03 -4.63 -16.02
C PRO A 280 -19.58 -4.08 -16.21
N CYS A 281 -18.58 -4.96 -16.32
CA CYS A 281 -17.19 -4.59 -16.73
C CYS A 281 -16.69 -5.32 -18.00
N ALA A 282 -17.57 -5.94 -18.80
CA ALA A 282 -17.14 -6.84 -19.87
C ALA A 282 -16.73 -6.18 -21.20
N LEU A 283 -16.81 -4.84 -21.36
CA LEU A 283 -16.64 -4.19 -22.68
C LEU A 283 -15.48 -3.19 -22.80
N ALA A 284 -14.75 -2.86 -21.73
CA ALA A 284 -13.73 -1.79 -21.77
C ALA A 284 -12.33 -2.22 -22.26
N VAL A 285 -12.03 -3.51 -22.30
CA VAL A 285 -10.67 -4.03 -22.60
C VAL A 285 -10.24 -3.90 -24.08
N PRO A 286 -11.12 -4.07 -25.10
CA PRO A 286 -10.67 -4.04 -26.50
C PRO A 286 -10.26 -2.66 -27.01
N VAL A 287 -10.83 -1.58 -26.46
CA VAL A 287 -10.61 -0.20 -26.95
C VAL A 287 -9.24 0.34 -26.56
N ALA A 288 -8.72 -0.04 -25.39
CA ALA A 288 -7.42 0.41 -24.89
C ALA A 288 -6.24 -0.16 -25.72
N ILE A 289 -6.37 -1.40 -26.21
CA ILE A 289 -5.31 -2.07 -27.00
C ILE A 289 -5.20 -1.43 -28.40
N ARG A 290 -6.33 -1.05 -29.02
CA ARG A 290 -6.33 -0.42 -30.35
C ARG A 290 -5.72 0.99 -30.35
N TRP A 291 -5.90 1.74 -29.25
CA TRP A 291 -5.32 3.08 -29.10
C TRP A 291 -3.80 3.06 -28.83
N ALA A 292 -3.32 2.07 -28.07
CA ALA A 292 -1.88 1.90 -27.80
C ALA A 292 -1.07 1.54 -29.07
N LEU A 293 -1.67 0.81 -30.01
CA LEU A 293 -1.01 0.45 -31.27
C LEU A 293 -1.04 1.57 -32.33
N GLY A 294 -1.98 2.52 -32.25
CA GLY A 294 -2.11 3.64 -33.19
C GLY A 294 -1.19 4.83 -32.90
N SER A 295 -0.98 5.15 -31.61
CA SER A 295 -0.25 6.36 -31.18
C SER A 295 1.27 6.28 -31.38
N GLY A 296 1.85 5.08 -31.45
CA GLY A 296 3.30 4.87 -31.66
C GLY A 296 3.81 5.31 -33.04
N ARG A 297 2.96 5.38 -34.07
CA ARG A 297 3.36 5.81 -35.43
C ARG A 297 3.36 7.33 -35.61
N ALA A 298 2.51 8.07 -34.88
CA ALA A 298 2.44 9.53 -34.99
C ALA A 298 3.65 10.23 -34.34
N ALA A 299 4.20 9.68 -33.25
CA ALA A 299 5.34 10.28 -32.55
C ALA A 299 6.69 10.13 -33.27
N ARG A 300 6.80 9.23 -34.27
CA ARG A 300 8.02 9.08 -35.09
C ARG A 300 8.07 9.97 -36.34
N ARG A 301 6.94 10.56 -36.78
CA ARG A 301 6.89 11.41 -37.99
C ARG A 301 7.23 12.89 -37.75
N GLY A 302 7.44 13.32 -36.51
CA GLY A 302 7.71 14.73 -36.18
C GLY A 302 9.18 15.09 -35.97
N ARG A 303 10.13 14.22 -36.36
CA ARG A 303 11.57 14.43 -36.07
C ARG A 303 12.49 14.14 -37.25
N ASP A 304 12.01 14.35 -38.47
CA ASP A 304 12.87 14.41 -39.65
C ASP A 304 13.56 15.78 -39.68
N VAL A 305 14.78 15.82 -39.15
CA VAL A 305 15.70 16.95 -39.31
C VAL A 305 16.20 16.90 -40.75
N HIS A 306 15.71 17.80 -41.59
CA HIS A 306 16.15 17.94 -42.97
C HIS A 306 17.61 18.44 -42.97
N ARG A 307 18.57 17.51 -43.08
CA ARG A 307 19.97 17.80 -43.41
C ARG A 307 20.07 18.06 -44.91
N ASP A 308 20.87 19.06 -45.30
CA ASP A 308 21.23 19.25 -46.70
C ASP A 308 22.20 18.14 -47.17
N ASP A 309 22.47 18.07 -48.47
CA ASP A 309 23.40 17.10 -49.10
C ASP A 309 24.86 17.23 -48.59
N ARG A 310 25.14 18.21 -47.71
CA ARG A 310 26.44 18.42 -47.05
C ARG A 310 26.40 18.13 -45.55
N GLY A 311 25.31 17.54 -45.05
CA GLY A 311 25.18 17.12 -43.65
C GLY A 311 25.04 18.27 -42.64
N ARG A 312 24.81 19.51 -43.10
CA ARG A 312 24.67 20.67 -42.20
C ARG A 312 23.23 20.80 -41.71
N LEU A 313 23.08 21.09 -40.41
CA LEU A 313 21.79 21.45 -39.81
C LEU A 313 21.38 22.84 -40.31
N ARG A 314 20.32 22.94 -41.13
CA ARG A 314 19.66 24.21 -41.42
C ARG A 314 18.85 24.62 -40.20
N ILE A 315 19.31 25.68 -39.51
CA ILE A 315 18.46 26.43 -38.58
C ILE A 315 17.54 27.28 -39.46
N PRO A 316 16.20 27.16 -39.36
CA PRO A 316 15.29 28.02 -40.11
C PRO A 316 15.56 29.48 -39.73
N ALA A 317 15.82 30.32 -40.73
CA ALA A 317 15.96 31.75 -40.57
C ALA A 317 14.68 32.29 -39.91
N SER A 318 14.85 32.99 -38.80
CA SER A 318 13.75 33.63 -38.09
C SER A 318 13.24 34.81 -38.92
N ASP A 319 11.93 34.87 -39.13
CA ASP A 319 11.28 36.05 -39.69
C ASP A 319 11.60 37.30 -38.87
N PRO A 320 11.84 38.46 -39.51
CA PRO A 320 12.11 39.71 -38.82
C PRO A 320 10.85 40.19 -38.09
N HIS A 321 10.90 40.19 -36.75
CA HIS A 321 9.86 40.77 -35.90
C HIS A 321 9.67 42.28 -36.18
N PRO A 322 8.42 42.78 -36.17
CA PRO A 322 8.13 44.21 -36.27
C PRO A 322 8.61 44.97 -35.02
N ARG A 323 9.18 46.14 -35.27
CA ARG A 323 9.76 47.06 -34.28
C ARG A 323 8.70 47.48 -33.23
N PRO A 324 9.04 47.53 -31.93
CA PRO A 324 8.17 48.13 -30.93
C PRO A 324 8.29 49.66 -30.94
N HIS A 325 7.13 50.33 -30.86
CA HIS A 325 7.02 51.76 -30.61
C HIS A 325 7.63 52.13 -29.26
N ARG A 326 8.46 53.17 -29.30
CA ARG A 326 9.20 53.75 -28.18
C ARG A 326 8.30 54.81 -27.53
N ASN A 327 7.81 54.55 -26.32
CA ASN A 327 7.20 55.57 -25.46
C ASN A 327 8.25 56.02 -24.43
N GLU A 328 8.56 57.31 -24.48
CA GLU A 328 9.44 58.03 -23.58
C GLU A 328 8.64 58.56 -22.38
N HIS A 329 8.85 57.98 -21.20
CA HIS A 329 8.68 58.58 -19.86
C HIS A 329 9.59 57.72 -18.97
N GLY A 330 10.56 58.19 -18.18
CA GLY A 330 10.67 59.44 -17.44
C GLY A 330 10.83 59.07 -15.95
N ALA A 331 12.03 59.32 -15.40
CA ALA A 331 12.40 59.40 -13.97
C ALA A 331 12.62 58.11 -13.15
N GLY A 332 13.66 58.14 -12.30
CA GLY A 332 13.71 57.38 -11.05
C GLY A 332 15.02 56.65 -10.70
N MET A 333 16.12 57.37 -10.58
CA MET A 333 17.40 56.91 -10.03
C MET A 333 17.30 56.73 -8.50
N VAL A 334 17.61 55.54 -7.97
CA VAL A 334 17.99 55.35 -6.56
C VAL A 334 19.16 54.37 -6.49
N VAL A 335 20.32 54.92 -6.15
CA VAL A 335 21.55 54.22 -5.76
C VAL A 335 21.41 53.80 -4.30
N VAL A 336 21.61 52.52 -3.98
CA VAL A 336 21.93 52.08 -2.61
C VAL A 336 23.10 51.13 -2.64
N ASP A 337 24.02 51.46 -1.76
CA ASP A 337 25.43 51.11 -1.70
C ASP A 337 25.69 49.70 -1.15
N ARG A 338 26.86 49.18 -1.51
CA ARG A 338 27.47 47.96 -0.99
C ARG A 338 27.96 48.21 0.43
N HIS A 339 27.67 47.29 1.35
CA HIS A 339 28.56 47.05 2.49
C HIS A 339 28.85 45.57 2.70
N ALA A 340 30.13 45.26 2.52
CA ALA A 340 30.79 44.05 2.96
C ALA A 340 30.87 44.00 4.49
N ARG A 341 30.79 42.80 5.06
CA ARG A 341 31.50 42.50 6.30
C ARG A 341 31.84 41.01 6.40
N SER A 342 33.11 40.80 6.65
CA SER A 342 33.84 39.57 6.91
C SER A 342 33.82 39.27 8.42
N ARG A 343 33.75 37.97 8.79
CA ARG A 343 34.81 37.21 9.49
C ARG A 343 34.27 35.99 10.26
N PRO A 344 35.12 34.98 10.51
CA PRO A 344 34.77 33.69 11.10
C PRO A 344 35.09 33.62 12.61
N GLY A 345 34.34 32.78 13.32
CA GLY A 345 34.72 32.19 14.62
C GLY A 345 34.08 30.79 14.65
N GLY A 346 34.77 29.70 14.97
CA GLY A 346 35.76 29.53 16.04
C GLY A 346 35.01 28.99 17.26
N GLY A 347 34.99 27.66 17.44
CA GLY A 347 34.30 27.03 18.58
C GLY A 347 34.38 25.51 18.54
N ALA A 348 35.43 24.97 19.18
CA ALA A 348 35.59 23.57 19.53
C ALA A 348 34.68 23.17 20.72
N SER A 349 34.51 21.85 20.90
CA SER A 349 33.88 21.11 22.03
C SER A 349 32.72 20.25 21.51
N GLY A 350 32.60 18.96 21.79
CA GLY A 350 33.29 18.10 22.71
C GLY A 350 32.71 16.69 22.56
N SER A 351 33.53 15.71 22.86
CA SER A 351 33.23 14.28 22.92
C SER A 351 32.03 13.95 23.82
N SER A 352 31.09 13.15 23.33
CA SER A 352 30.26 12.29 24.17
C SER A 352 29.88 11.03 23.39
N HIS A 353 30.72 10.00 23.51
CA HIS A 353 30.32 8.62 23.27
C HIS A 353 29.33 8.26 24.39
N ARG A 354 28.03 8.32 24.09
CA ARG A 354 26.97 7.78 24.96
C ARG A 354 26.67 6.36 24.54
N ASP A 355 26.74 5.48 25.54
CA ASP A 355 26.28 4.09 25.53
C ASP A 355 24.88 3.95 24.93
N LEU A 356 24.78 3.14 23.87
CA LEU A 356 23.55 2.69 23.24
C LEU A 356 23.05 1.38 23.88
N ALA A 357 23.01 1.34 25.21
CA ALA A 357 22.43 0.23 25.97
C ALA A 357 21.23 0.75 26.79
N GLY A 358 20.02 0.29 26.46
CA GLY A 358 18.89 0.36 27.39
C GLY A 358 17.88 1.50 27.19
N HIS A 359 17.39 1.70 25.97
CA HIS A 359 16.08 2.33 25.77
C HIS A 359 15.12 1.33 25.12
N ARG A 360 14.75 0.29 25.88
CA ARG A 360 13.47 -0.40 25.65
C ARG A 360 12.38 0.60 26.02
N ARG A 361 11.88 1.35 25.03
CA ARG A 361 10.61 2.07 25.18
C ARG A 361 9.60 1.04 25.68
N SER A 362 8.94 1.33 26.80
CA SER A 362 8.00 0.41 27.43
C SER A 362 6.98 -0.03 26.38
N ALA A 363 7.01 -1.31 26.01
CA ALA A 363 5.98 -1.92 25.19
C ALA A 363 4.62 -1.60 25.80
N ASP A 364 3.58 -1.47 24.98
CA ASP A 364 2.23 -1.23 25.49
C ASP A 364 1.92 -2.31 26.54
N PRO A 365 1.70 -1.94 27.82
CA PRO A 365 1.51 -2.91 28.89
C PRO A 365 0.30 -3.81 28.62
N ARG A 366 -0.68 -3.37 27.82
CA ARG A 366 -1.83 -4.19 27.41
C ARG A 366 -1.41 -5.31 26.47
N ILE A 367 -0.57 -5.00 25.47
CA ILE A 367 -0.06 -6.00 24.51
C ILE A 367 0.84 -7.00 25.25
N THR A 368 1.75 -6.49 26.08
CA THR A 368 2.67 -7.33 26.86
C THR A 368 1.90 -8.28 27.80
N ALA A 369 0.92 -7.75 28.55
CA ALA A 369 0.10 -8.56 29.44
C ALA A 369 -0.74 -9.60 28.68
N ALA A 370 -1.31 -9.24 27.53
CA ALA A 370 -2.08 -10.18 26.70
C ALA A 370 -1.20 -11.33 26.20
N ILE A 371 0.03 -11.04 25.75
CA ILE A 371 0.95 -12.07 25.27
C ILE A 371 1.44 -12.95 26.44
N ASP A 372 1.79 -12.38 27.59
CA ASP A 372 2.19 -13.15 28.76
C ASP A 372 1.05 -14.05 29.30
N ALA A 373 -0.18 -13.55 29.27
CA ALA A 373 -1.35 -14.35 29.62
C ALA A 373 -1.56 -15.51 28.63
N SER A 374 -1.34 -15.29 27.33
CA SER A 374 -1.42 -16.34 26.31
C SER A 374 -0.35 -17.41 26.50
N ARG A 375 0.89 -17.02 26.84
CA ARG A 375 2.01 -17.93 27.11
C ARG A 375 1.73 -18.78 28.34
N ARG A 376 1.27 -18.18 29.44
CA ARG A 376 0.92 -18.89 30.68
C ARG A 376 -0.17 -19.95 30.47
N ARG A 377 -1.21 -19.66 29.68
CA ARG A 377 -2.24 -20.67 29.35
C ARG A 377 -1.66 -21.90 28.65
N ARG A 378 -0.67 -21.75 27.76
CA ARG A 378 -0.01 -22.89 27.11
C ARG A 378 0.88 -23.67 28.07
N SER A 379 1.67 -22.98 28.89
CA SER A 379 2.54 -23.64 29.87
C SER A 379 1.73 -24.43 30.91
N GLY A 380 0.56 -23.93 31.32
CA GLY A 380 -0.37 -24.64 32.20
C GLY A 380 -1.01 -25.87 31.55
N LEU A 381 -1.34 -25.81 30.26
CA LEU A 381 -1.86 -26.96 29.51
C LEU A 381 -0.79 -28.04 29.26
N ALA A 382 0.50 -27.69 29.22
CA ALA A 382 1.59 -28.65 29.05
C ALA A 382 1.96 -29.42 30.33
N LEU A 383 1.57 -28.92 31.51
CA LEU A 383 1.83 -29.58 32.81
C LEU A 383 0.67 -30.45 33.29
N GLY A 384 -0.45 -30.48 32.56
CA GLY A 384 -1.51 -31.48 32.70
C GLY A 384 -1.06 -32.83 32.14
N ARG A 385 -0.08 -33.46 32.80
CA ARG A 385 0.25 -34.87 32.61
C ARG A 385 -1.05 -35.69 32.62
N TYR A 386 -1.18 -36.52 31.60
CA TYR A 386 -2.02 -37.70 31.58
C TYR A 386 -1.75 -38.55 32.83
N GLY A 387 -2.47 -38.26 33.91
CA GLY A 387 -2.69 -39.21 34.99
C GLY A 387 -3.64 -40.26 34.46
N CYS A 388 -3.08 -41.30 33.84
CA CYS A 388 -3.77 -42.56 33.58
C CYS A 388 -3.98 -43.26 34.94
N GLY A 389 -4.92 -42.75 35.72
CA GLY A 389 -5.38 -43.36 36.96
C GLY A 389 -6.53 -44.29 36.65
N SER A 390 -6.24 -45.58 36.59
CA SER A 390 -7.23 -46.65 36.61
C SER A 390 -8.14 -46.48 37.83
N MET A 391 -9.41 -46.21 37.60
CA MET A 391 -10.45 -46.46 38.59
C MET A 391 -11.49 -47.38 37.95
N ILE A 392 -11.27 -48.67 38.18
CA ILE A 392 -12.23 -49.75 37.97
C ILE A 392 -13.36 -49.49 38.97
N ALA A 393 -14.49 -48.99 38.48
CA ALA A 393 -15.76 -49.02 39.20
C ALA A 393 -16.71 -49.92 38.42
N THR A 394 -16.84 -51.14 38.92
CA THR A 394 -17.82 -52.15 38.54
C THR A 394 -19.23 -51.62 38.77
N GLY A 395 -19.91 -51.24 37.69
CA GLY A 395 -21.31 -50.84 37.69
C GLY A 395 -22.09 -51.67 36.67
N THR A 396 -22.68 -52.75 37.15
CA THR A 396 -23.59 -53.65 36.45
C THR A 396 -24.87 -52.94 36.00
N ARG A 397 -25.17 -52.96 34.69
CA ARG A 397 -26.56 -53.03 34.21
C ARG A 397 -26.68 -53.51 32.76
N ARG A 398 -27.33 -54.67 32.63
CA ARG A 398 -27.97 -55.22 31.43
C ARG A 398 -28.87 -54.18 30.74
N SER A 399 -28.86 -54.12 29.41
CA SER A 399 -30.02 -54.55 28.59
C SER A 399 -29.83 -54.32 27.08
N SER A 400 -30.41 -55.26 26.33
CA SER A 400 -30.84 -55.21 24.92
C SER A 400 -29.82 -54.96 23.80
N ARG A 401 -29.30 -56.10 23.30
CA ARG A 401 -29.45 -56.57 21.90
C ARG A 401 -30.01 -55.55 20.89
N ARG A 402 -29.18 -55.18 19.91
CA ARG A 402 -29.55 -55.16 18.48
C ARG A 402 -28.29 -55.41 17.64
N SER A 403 -28.28 -56.54 16.96
CA SER A 403 -27.29 -56.95 15.97
C SER A 403 -27.39 -56.08 14.72
N PRO A 404 -26.28 -55.68 14.08
CA PRO A 404 -26.29 -55.20 12.71
C PRO A 404 -26.12 -56.38 11.74
N GLN A 405 -27.02 -56.52 10.77
CA GLN A 405 -26.78 -57.35 9.59
C GLN A 405 -25.74 -56.67 8.67
N PRO A 406 -24.85 -57.45 8.04
CA PRO A 406 -23.95 -57.00 6.98
C PRO A 406 -24.55 -57.27 5.59
N CYS A 407 -23.97 -56.60 4.58
CA CYS A 407 -23.89 -56.93 3.14
C CYS A 407 -24.06 -55.63 2.32
N SER A 408 -23.37 -55.36 1.22
CA SER A 408 -22.14 -55.85 0.58
C SER A 408 -22.10 -55.15 -0.79
N LEU A 409 -20.91 -54.74 -1.21
CA LEU A 409 -20.47 -54.37 -2.57
C LEU A 409 -21.06 -53.13 -3.23
#